data_AF-A0A4Q4HW92-F1
#
_entry.id   AF-A0A4Q4HW92-F1
#
_cell.length_a   1.000
_cell.length_b   1.000
_cell.length_c   1.000
_cell.angle_alpha   90.00
_cell.angle_beta   90.00
_cell.angle_gamma   90.00
#
_symmetry.space_group_name_H-M   'P 1'
#
loop_
_entity.id
_entity.type
_entity.pdbx_description
1 polymer ?
#
loop_
_entity_poly.entity_id
_entity_poly.type
_entity_poly.pdbx_seq_one_letter_code
_entity_poly.pdbx_strand_id
1 'polypeptide(L)'
;GDDATANNSGNTTVDGQGSTGTEIAGNNAVVNQDGELDVSGGGHGIDITGDSATVDNKGGMTVTDPDSIGIQIDGDKAVVNNDGDNAISNGGTGTQVNGDEATVNNNGNTTVDGKDSTGTEINGDKAIVNNDGDSTILDGGTGTRITGDDATANNSGNTT
;
A
#
# COMPACT_ATOMS: atom_id res chain seq x y z
N GLY A 1 -9.96 8.89 14.80
CA GLY A 1 -9.41 9.58 15.98
C GLY A 1 -8.12 8.91 16.36
N ASP A 2 -7.31 9.53 17.20
CA ASP A 2 -6.02 8.95 17.60
C ASP A 2 -6.19 7.57 18.22
N ASP A 3 -5.22 6.69 17.98
CA ASP A 3 -5.17 5.31 18.45
C ASP A 3 -6.35 4.44 18.00
N ALA A 4 -7.10 4.86 16.97
CA ALA A 4 -8.20 4.07 16.43
C ALA A 4 -7.69 2.75 15.83
N THR A 5 -8.44 1.67 16.05
CA THR A 5 -8.14 0.36 15.48
C THR A 5 -9.31 -0.11 14.60
N ALA A 6 -9.03 -0.44 13.35
CA ALA A 6 -9.95 -1.17 12.48
C ALA A 6 -9.45 -2.60 12.28
N ASN A 7 -10.36 -3.57 12.36
CA ASN A 7 -10.06 -4.98 12.09
C ASN A 7 -10.99 -5.47 11.01
N ASN A 8 -10.43 -5.96 9.92
CA ASN A 8 -11.18 -6.50 8.82
C ASN A 8 -10.71 -7.92 8.52
N SER A 9 -11.64 -8.86 8.68
CA SER A 9 -11.41 -10.29 8.43
C SER A 9 -12.30 -10.82 7.30
N GLY A 10 -13.16 -9.97 6.75
CA GLY A 10 -13.99 -10.26 5.60
C GLY A 10 -13.36 -9.75 4.30
N ASN A 11 -13.86 -10.23 3.17
CA ASN A 11 -13.52 -9.64 1.88
C ASN A 11 -14.08 -8.21 1.80
N THR A 12 -13.27 -7.28 1.32
CA THR A 12 -13.65 -5.89 1.06
C THR A 12 -13.45 -5.56 -0.41
N THR A 13 -14.54 -5.13 -1.05
CA THR A 13 -14.50 -4.60 -2.40
C THR A 13 -14.78 -3.11 -2.36
N VAL A 14 -13.89 -2.32 -2.94
CA VAL A 14 -14.05 -0.88 -3.11
C VAL A 14 -14.03 -0.58 -4.60
N ASP A 15 -15.13 -0.05 -5.12
CA ASP A 15 -15.29 0.27 -6.55
C ASP A 15 -15.86 1.69 -6.70
N GLY A 16 -15.32 2.41 -7.67
CA GLY A 16 -15.78 3.73 -8.10
C GLY A 16 -15.03 4.90 -7.45
N GLN A 17 -14.93 5.98 -8.22
CA GLN A 17 -14.20 7.18 -7.84
C GLN A 17 -14.69 7.75 -6.50
N GLY A 18 -13.74 7.96 -5.57
CA GLY A 18 -14.02 8.55 -4.27
C GLY A 18 -14.71 7.61 -3.29
N SER A 19 -14.82 6.32 -3.62
CA SER A 19 -15.17 5.28 -2.66
C SER A 19 -13.96 4.96 -1.79
N THR A 20 -14.18 4.82 -0.48
CA THR A 20 -13.15 4.40 0.48
C THR A 20 -13.66 3.23 1.32
N GLY A 21 -12.86 2.17 1.46
CA GLY A 21 -13.21 0.99 2.24
C GLY A 21 -13.09 1.23 3.75
N THR A 22 -11.88 1.55 4.21
CA THR A 22 -11.58 1.92 5.61
C THR A 22 -10.98 3.32 5.63
N GLU A 23 -11.62 4.26 6.32
CA GLU A 23 -11.11 5.63 6.49
C GLU A 23 -10.82 5.90 7.97
N ILE A 24 -9.60 6.35 8.29
CA ILE A 24 -9.24 6.78 9.65
C ILE A 24 -8.50 8.12 9.62
N ALA A 25 -9.07 9.14 10.28
CA ALA A 25 -8.37 10.37 10.60
C ALA A 25 -7.90 10.37 12.07
N GLY A 26 -6.60 10.24 12.32
CA GLY A 26 -5.99 10.25 13.65
C GLY A 26 -4.61 9.60 13.70
N ASN A 27 -3.78 10.06 14.63
CA ASN A 27 -2.42 9.56 14.80
C ASN A 27 -2.43 8.16 15.44
N ASN A 28 -1.38 7.39 15.19
CA ASN A 28 -1.20 6.02 15.70
C ASN A 28 -2.37 5.08 15.36
N ALA A 29 -3.09 5.35 14.27
CA ALA A 29 -4.15 4.47 13.80
C ALA A 29 -3.58 3.09 13.45
N VAL A 30 -4.34 2.04 13.70
CA VAL A 30 -3.97 0.66 13.35
C VAL A 30 -5.07 0.04 12.50
N VAL A 31 -4.70 -0.52 11.35
CA VAL A 31 -5.61 -1.32 10.53
C VAL A 31 -5.05 -2.73 10.39
N ASN A 32 -5.81 -3.72 10.84
CA ASN A 32 -5.51 -5.13 10.62
C ASN A 32 -6.41 -5.63 9.49
N GLN A 33 -5.82 -5.92 8.33
CA GLN A 33 -6.52 -6.47 7.18
C GLN A 33 -6.12 -7.92 6.96
N ASP A 34 -6.91 -8.82 7.54
CA ASP A 34 -6.75 -10.27 7.39
C ASP A 34 -7.55 -10.82 6.20
N GLY A 35 -8.60 -10.11 5.77
CA GLY A 35 -9.43 -10.48 4.63
C GLY A 35 -8.91 -9.95 3.30
N GLU A 36 -9.47 -10.45 2.19
CA GLU A 36 -9.12 -9.96 0.85
C GLU A 36 -9.52 -8.48 0.67
N LEU A 37 -8.68 -7.72 -0.03
CA LEU A 37 -8.90 -6.32 -0.35
C LEU A 37 -8.87 -6.13 -1.87
N ASP A 38 -10.02 -5.92 -2.49
CA ASP A 38 -10.19 -5.71 -3.94
C ASP A 38 -10.59 -4.25 -4.20
N VAL A 39 -9.75 -3.50 -4.93
CA VAL A 39 -9.90 -2.06 -5.14
C VAL A 39 -9.86 -1.73 -6.62
N SER A 40 -10.86 -1.00 -7.10
CA SER A 40 -11.04 -0.68 -8.52
C SER A 40 -11.73 0.67 -8.76
N GLY A 41 -11.79 1.11 -10.02
CA GLY A 41 -12.60 2.25 -10.44
C GLY A 41 -12.22 3.61 -9.85
N GLY A 42 -10.98 3.79 -9.37
CA GLY A 42 -10.52 5.02 -8.69
C GLY A 42 -10.88 5.08 -7.20
N GLY A 43 -11.12 3.93 -6.57
CA GLY A 43 -11.40 3.79 -5.15
C GLY A 43 -10.14 3.62 -4.29
N HIS A 44 -10.26 3.88 -2.99
CA HIS A 44 -9.21 3.66 -1.99
C HIS A 44 -9.60 2.52 -1.04
N GLY A 45 -8.75 1.51 -0.88
CA GLY A 45 -9.01 0.38 0.03
C GLY A 45 -8.98 0.81 1.49
N ILE A 46 -7.77 1.16 1.95
CA ILE A 46 -7.49 1.69 3.29
C ILE A 46 -6.92 3.09 3.10
N ASP A 47 -7.53 4.10 3.74
CA ASP A 47 -7.12 5.50 3.67
C ASP A 47 -6.96 6.03 5.11
N ILE A 48 -5.75 6.45 5.46
CA ILE A 48 -5.43 6.94 6.79
C ILE A 48 -4.78 8.32 6.69
N THR A 49 -5.34 9.30 7.39
CA THR A 49 -4.68 10.59 7.63
C THR A 49 -4.23 10.65 9.08
N GLY A 50 -2.93 10.63 9.32
CA GLY A 50 -2.35 10.72 10.67
C GLY A 50 -0.97 10.10 10.78
N ASP A 51 -0.14 10.67 11.63
CA ASP A 51 1.24 10.23 11.83
C ASP A 51 1.28 8.89 12.56
N SER A 52 2.34 8.13 12.31
CA SER A 52 2.66 6.86 12.98
C SER A 52 1.55 5.80 12.84
N ALA A 53 0.72 5.91 11.80
CA ALA A 53 -0.26 4.89 11.47
C ALA A 53 0.43 3.56 11.09
N THR A 54 -0.23 2.45 11.39
CA THR A 54 0.24 1.10 11.06
C THR A 54 -0.85 0.34 10.32
N VAL A 55 -0.50 -0.26 9.17
CA VAL A 55 -1.39 -1.17 8.43
C VAL A 55 -0.74 -2.54 8.34
N ASP A 56 -1.37 -3.55 8.92
CA ASP A 56 -0.99 -4.95 8.81
C ASP A 56 -1.90 -5.65 7.79
N ASN A 57 -1.47 -5.71 6.53
CA ASN A 57 -2.20 -6.38 5.44
C ASN A 57 -1.72 -7.81 5.26
N LYS A 58 -2.42 -8.75 5.91
CA LYS A 58 -2.18 -10.20 5.80
C LYS A 58 -3.04 -10.86 4.74
N GLY A 59 -4.18 -10.26 4.43
CA GLY A 59 -5.04 -10.69 3.33
C GLY A 59 -4.43 -10.33 1.98
N GLY A 60 -4.83 -11.07 0.93
CA GLY A 60 -4.43 -10.74 -0.43
C GLY A 60 -5.02 -9.39 -0.86
N MET A 61 -4.28 -8.64 -1.66
CA MET A 61 -4.73 -7.36 -2.19
C MET A 61 -4.75 -7.39 -3.72
N THR A 62 -5.85 -6.96 -4.32
CA THR A 62 -5.95 -6.68 -5.75
C THR A 62 -6.26 -5.20 -5.93
N VAL A 63 -5.46 -4.51 -6.74
CA VAL A 63 -5.70 -3.10 -7.11
C VAL A 63 -5.68 -2.98 -8.63
N THR A 64 -6.77 -2.51 -9.21
CA THR A 64 -6.90 -2.30 -10.66
C THR A 64 -7.41 -0.90 -10.97
N ASP A 65 -7.13 -0.45 -12.18
CA ASP A 65 -7.57 0.81 -12.78
C ASP A 65 -6.82 2.05 -12.29
N PRO A 66 -6.76 3.11 -13.10
CA PRO A 66 -6.13 4.37 -12.71
C PRO A 66 -6.78 4.97 -11.47
N ASP A 67 -5.99 5.69 -10.69
CA ASP A 67 -6.38 6.37 -9.46
C ASP A 67 -6.86 5.45 -8.32
N SER A 68 -6.87 4.13 -8.52
CA SER A 68 -7.17 3.17 -7.46
C SER A 68 -5.96 2.96 -6.56
N ILE A 69 -6.16 2.98 -5.24
CA ILE A 69 -5.11 2.81 -4.25
C ILE A 69 -5.51 1.74 -3.22
N GLY A 70 -4.68 0.71 -3.05
CA GLY A 70 -4.93 -0.35 -2.06
C GLY A 70 -4.84 0.18 -0.63
N ILE A 71 -3.67 0.72 -0.27
CA ILE A 71 -3.40 1.35 1.02
C ILE A 71 -2.82 2.74 0.77
N GLN A 72 -3.48 3.79 1.27
CA GLN A 72 -2.97 5.15 1.36
C GLN A 72 -2.78 5.56 2.82
N ILE A 73 -1.61 6.12 3.13
CA ILE A 73 -1.38 6.81 4.40
C ILE A 73 -0.79 8.19 4.13
N ASP A 74 -1.49 9.22 4.59
CA ASP A 74 -1.00 10.60 4.66
C ASP A 74 -0.56 10.90 6.11
N GLY A 75 0.73 10.72 6.39
CA GLY A 75 1.30 10.91 7.72
C GLY A 75 2.74 10.42 7.86
N ASP A 76 3.52 11.09 8.70
CA ASP A 76 4.93 10.76 8.94
C ASP A 76 5.05 9.47 9.75
N LYS A 77 6.15 8.73 9.57
CA LYS A 77 6.49 7.50 10.33
C LYS A 77 5.46 6.38 10.19
N ALA A 78 4.67 6.41 9.13
CA ALA A 78 3.74 5.34 8.84
C ALA A 78 4.47 4.01 8.64
N VAL A 79 3.84 2.91 9.04
CA VAL A 79 4.34 1.55 8.86
C VAL A 79 3.30 0.73 8.11
N VAL A 80 3.66 0.16 6.97
CA VAL A 80 2.81 -0.78 6.24
C VAL A 80 3.49 -2.14 6.17
N ASN A 81 2.82 -3.20 6.59
CA ASN A 81 3.27 -4.58 6.51
C ASN A 81 2.36 -5.34 5.54
N ASN A 82 2.83 -5.55 4.31
CA ASN A 82 2.15 -6.33 3.29
C ASN A 82 2.63 -7.78 3.34
N ASP A 83 2.02 -8.57 4.23
CA ASP A 83 2.27 -10.01 4.37
C ASP A 83 1.48 -10.85 3.35
N GLY A 84 0.34 -10.33 2.89
CA GLY A 84 -0.47 -10.96 1.84
C GLY A 84 0.12 -10.79 0.44
N ASP A 85 -0.27 -11.68 -0.48
CA ASP A 85 0.09 -11.57 -1.88
C ASP A 85 -0.70 -10.42 -2.55
N ASN A 86 0.00 -9.60 -3.33
CA ASN A 86 -0.56 -8.39 -3.94
C ASN A 86 -0.52 -8.50 -5.47
N ALA A 87 -1.62 -8.13 -6.14
CA ALA A 87 -1.74 -8.02 -7.58
C ALA A 87 -2.19 -6.60 -7.96
N ILE A 88 -1.32 -5.86 -8.63
CA ILE A 88 -1.56 -4.48 -9.04
C ILE A 88 -1.59 -4.43 -10.56
N SER A 89 -2.63 -3.83 -11.15
CA SER A 89 -2.78 -3.77 -12.59
C SER A 89 -3.46 -2.51 -13.13
N ASN A 90 -3.40 -2.31 -14.45
CA ASN A 90 -4.15 -1.30 -15.20
C ASN A 90 -4.01 0.15 -14.67
N GLY A 91 -2.84 0.51 -14.13
CA GLY A 91 -2.58 1.86 -13.63
C GLY A 91 -2.89 2.08 -12.14
N GLY A 92 -3.23 1.03 -11.40
CA GLY A 92 -3.46 1.10 -9.95
C GLY A 92 -2.18 1.21 -9.13
N THR A 93 -2.32 1.59 -7.85
CA THR A 93 -1.23 1.66 -6.87
C THR A 93 -1.50 0.75 -5.67
N GLY A 94 -0.60 -0.18 -5.36
CA GLY A 94 -0.76 -1.11 -4.24
C GLY A 94 -0.71 -0.39 -2.89
N THR A 95 0.44 0.18 -2.55
CA THR A 95 0.66 0.95 -1.32
C THR A 95 1.23 2.32 -1.66
N GLN A 96 0.60 3.39 -1.16
CA GLN A 96 1.07 4.75 -1.23
C GLN A 96 1.22 5.33 0.18
N VAL A 97 2.36 5.95 0.47
CA VAL A 97 2.57 6.70 1.71
C VAL A 97 3.08 8.10 1.39
N ASN A 98 2.40 9.11 1.90
CA ASN A 98 2.81 10.51 1.81
C ASN A 98 3.21 10.98 3.22
N GLY A 99 4.51 10.94 3.51
CA GLY A 99 5.06 11.26 4.84
C GLY A 99 6.51 10.84 5.00
N ASP A 100 7.24 11.59 5.83
CA ASP A 100 8.65 11.35 6.10
C ASP A 100 8.84 10.13 7.01
N GLU A 101 9.99 9.47 6.95
CA GLU A 101 10.37 8.34 7.81
C GLU A 101 9.39 7.15 7.71
N ALA A 102 8.61 7.07 6.62
CA ALA A 102 7.72 5.96 6.33
C ALA A 102 8.48 4.64 6.13
N THR A 103 7.90 3.54 6.58
CA THR A 103 8.42 2.18 6.37
C THR A 103 7.36 1.31 5.70
N VAL A 104 7.67 0.73 4.55
CA VAL A 104 6.83 -0.27 3.88
C VAL A 104 7.59 -1.59 3.80
N ASN A 105 7.01 -2.64 4.36
CA ASN A 105 7.54 -4.00 4.32
C ASN A 105 6.66 -4.84 3.40
N ASN A 106 7.20 -5.24 2.25
CA ASN A 106 6.56 -6.12 1.29
C ASN A 106 7.07 -7.54 1.51
N ASN A 107 6.41 -8.26 2.41
CA ASN A 107 6.77 -9.61 2.85
C ASN A 107 6.10 -10.69 2.00
N GLY A 108 4.87 -10.44 1.53
CA GLY A 108 4.15 -11.26 0.56
C GLY A 108 4.63 -11.00 -0.87
N ASN A 109 4.20 -11.86 -1.80
CA ASN A 109 4.60 -11.69 -3.20
C ASN A 109 3.85 -10.52 -3.82
N THR A 110 4.50 -9.78 -4.71
CA THR A 110 3.88 -8.63 -5.37
C THR A 110 3.99 -8.77 -6.89
N THR A 111 2.86 -8.79 -7.58
CA THR A 111 2.81 -8.69 -9.04
C THR A 111 2.36 -7.30 -9.43
N VAL A 112 3.14 -6.59 -10.24
CA VAL A 112 2.78 -5.28 -10.80
C VAL A 112 2.75 -5.41 -12.32
N ASP A 113 1.56 -5.35 -12.89
CA ASP A 113 1.33 -5.56 -14.32
C ASP A 113 0.74 -4.31 -14.99
N GLY A 114 1.24 -3.98 -16.17
CA GLY A 114 0.74 -2.88 -16.98
C GLY A 114 1.38 -1.53 -16.67
N LYS A 115 1.34 -0.67 -17.70
CA LYS A 115 1.90 0.67 -17.66
C LYS A 115 1.23 1.51 -16.58
N ASP A 116 2.03 2.33 -15.90
CA ASP A 116 1.63 3.27 -14.85
C ASP A 116 1.16 2.60 -13.54
N SER A 117 1.03 1.27 -13.51
CA SER A 117 0.82 0.50 -12.28
C SER A 117 2.04 0.63 -11.36
N THR A 118 1.80 0.82 -10.06
CA THR A 118 2.88 0.95 -9.06
C THR A 118 2.62 0.02 -7.86
N GLY A 119 3.59 -0.83 -7.50
CA GLY A 119 3.48 -1.69 -6.32
C GLY A 119 3.52 -0.88 -5.02
N THR A 120 4.64 -0.18 -4.80
CA THR A 120 4.85 0.70 -3.65
C THR A 120 5.30 2.09 -4.10
N GLU A 121 4.60 3.12 -3.62
CA GLU A 121 4.96 4.52 -3.79
C GLU A 121 5.15 5.19 -2.42
N ILE A 122 6.26 5.90 -2.22
CA ILE A 122 6.44 6.76 -1.05
C ILE A 122 6.86 8.15 -1.49
N ASN A 123 6.19 9.16 -0.97
CA ASN A 123 6.55 10.58 -1.10
C ASN A 123 6.93 11.12 0.28
N GLY A 124 8.23 11.14 0.58
CA GLY A 124 8.77 11.56 1.88
C GLY A 124 10.25 11.23 2.05
N ASP A 125 10.92 12.00 2.90
CA ASP A 125 12.35 11.85 3.19
C ASP A 125 12.59 10.64 4.12
N LYS A 126 13.78 10.04 4.04
CA LYS A 126 14.23 8.90 4.86
C LYS A 126 13.29 7.69 4.83
N ALA A 127 12.50 7.56 3.77
CA ALA A 127 11.62 6.42 3.59
C ALA A 127 12.43 5.11 3.50
N ILE A 128 11.86 4.04 4.06
CA ILE A 128 12.43 2.69 4.03
C ILE A 128 11.44 1.77 3.34
N VAL A 129 11.87 1.10 2.28
CA VAL A 129 11.12 0.00 1.66
C VAL A 129 11.91 -1.29 1.81
N ASN A 130 11.29 -2.33 2.34
CA ASN A 130 11.86 -3.67 2.46
C ASN A 130 11.07 -4.66 1.60
N ASN A 131 11.62 -5.06 0.46
CA ASN A 131 11.05 -6.04 -0.45
C ASN A 131 11.64 -7.41 -0.11
N ASP A 132 10.99 -8.10 0.83
CA ASP A 132 11.40 -9.45 1.28
C ASP A 132 10.69 -10.55 0.49
N GLY A 133 9.45 -10.31 0.06
CA GLY A 133 8.71 -11.17 -0.85
C GLY A 133 9.19 -11.05 -2.30
N ASP A 134 8.86 -12.04 -3.12
CA ASP A 134 9.20 -12.01 -4.54
C ASP A 134 8.32 -10.97 -5.27
N SER A 135 8.92 -10.21 -6.18
CA SER A 135 8.26 -9.20 -7.01
C SER A 135 8.33 -9.58 -8.49
N THR A 136 7.20 -9.55 -9.19
CA THR A 136 7.12 -9.75 -10.65
C THR A 136 6.61 -8.47 -11.29
N ILE A 137 7.42 -7.83 -12.13
CA ILE A 137 7.11 -6.53 -12.74
C ILE A 137 6.96 -6.71 -14.26
N LEU A 138 5.76 -6.48 -14.78
CA LEU A 138 5.38 -6.76 -16.16
C LEU A 138 4.90 -5.50 -16.87
N ASP A 139 4.98 -5.53 -18.21
CA ASP A 139 4.31 -4.60 -19.13
C ASP A 139 4.45 -3.10 -18.81
N GLY A 140 5.60 -2.71 -18.25
CA GLY A 140 5.93 -1.32 -17.94
C GLY A 140 5.46 -0.83 -16.56
N GLY A 141 5.10 -1.74 -15.66
CA GLY A 141 4.82 -1.45 -14.26
C GLY A 141 6.05 -0.97 -13.48
N THR A 142 5.80 -0.39 -12.30
CA THR A 142 6.83 0.08 -11.36
C THR A 142 6.73 -0.70 -10.06
N GLY A 143 7.78 -1.42 -9.66
CA GLY A 143 7.79 -2.14 -8.38
C GLY A 143 7.77 -1.21 -7.18
N THR A 144 8.83 -0.42 -7.02
CA THR A 144 8.97 0.56 -5.93
C THR A 144 9.37 1.91 -6.50
N ARG A 145 8.70 2.97 -6.06
CA ARG A 145 9.03 4.37 -6.35
C ARG A 145 9.10 5.18 -5.06
N ILE A 146 10.21 5.87 -4.84
CA ILE A 146 10.38 6.74 -3.68
C ILE A 146 10.78 8.13 -4.16
N THR A 147 10.06 9.15 -3.70
CA THR A 147 10.35 10.57 -3.94
C THR A 147 10.69 11.21 -2.59
N GLY A 148 11.98 11.47 -2.35
CA GLY A 148 12.47 12.08 -1.11
C GLY A 148 13.98 11.91 -0.97
N ASP A 149 14.57 12.65 -0.04
CA ASP A 149 15.99 12.56 0.29
C ASP A 149 16.26 11.41 1.26
N ASP A 150 17.49 10.87 1.28
CA ASP A 150 17.94 9.84 2.23
C ASP A 150 17.10 8.53 2.27
N ALA A 151 16.36 8.23 1.21
CA ALA A 151 15.57 7.00 1.09
C ALA A 151 16.43 5.73 0.98
N THR A 152 15.92 4.63 1.55
CA THR A 152 16.51 3.30 1.47
C THR A 152 15.50 2.31 0.91
N ALA A 153 15.89 1.59 -0.14
CA ALA A 153 15.14 0.44 -0.64
C ALA A 153 16.01 -0.82 -0.52
N ASN A 154 15.58 -1.76 0.31
CA ASN A 154 16.21 -3.05 0.51
C ASN A 154 15.43 -4.11 -0.27
N ASN A 155 16.11 -4.88 -1.11
CA ASN A 155 15.49 -5.96 -1.86
C ASN A 155 16.18 -7.28 -1.52
N SER A 156 15.51 -8.12 -0.73
CA SER A 156 15.99 -9.44 -0.33
C SER A 156 15.27 -10.58 -1.07
N GLY A 157 14.04 -10.34 -1.55
CA GLY A 157 13.30 -11.20 -2.45
C GLY A 157 13.80 -11.14 -3.90
N ASN A 158 13.30 -12.04 -4.75
CA ASN A 158 13.60 -11.99 -6.18
C ASN A 158 12.77 -10.89 -6.84
N THR A 159 13.36 -10.20 -7.81
CA THR A 159 12.63 -9.30 -8.71
C THR A 159 12.83 -9.76 -10.14
N THR A 160 11.74 -10.06 -10.84
CA THR A 160 11.75 -10.49 -12.25
C THR A 160 10.94 -9.57 -13.14
#